data_AF-A0A346TN38-F1
#
_entry.id   AF-A0A346TN38-F1
#
_cell.length_a   1.000
_cell.length_b   1.000
_cell.length_c   1.000
_cell.angle_alpha   90.00
_cell.angle_beta   90.00
_cell.angle_gamma   90.00
#
_symmetry.space_group_name_H-M   'P 1'
#
loop_
_entity.id
_entity.type
_entity.pdbx_description
1 polymer ?
#
loop_
_entity_poly.entity_id
_entity_poly.type
_entity_poly.pdbx_seq_one_letter_code
_entity_poly.pdbx_strand_id
1 'polypeptide(L)'
;LRALRLEDLRIPVAYIKTFQGPPHGIQVERDKLNKYGRPLLGCTIKPKLGLSAKNYGRAVYECLRGGLDFTKDDENVNSQPF
;
A
#
# COMPACT_ATOMS: atom_id res chain seq x y z
N LEU A 1 -7.29 21.37 -31.35
CA LEU A 1 -6.64 20.56 -30.27
C LEU A 1 -6.69 19.09 -30.68
N ARG A 2 -5.57 18.35 -30.65
CA ARG A 2 -5.53 16.90 -30.98
C ARG A 2 -5.40 15.99 -29.74
N ALA A 3 -5.08 16.56 -28.57
CA ALA A 3 -5.08 15.90 -27.27
C ALA A 3 -5.32 16.93 -26.17
N LEU A 4 -5.82 16.47 -25.01
CA LEU A 4 -6.03 17.27 -23.80
C LEU A 4 -5.69 16.41 -22.56
N ARG A 5 -5.03 17.00 -21.57
CA ARG A 5 -4.73 16.38 -20.27
C ARG A 5 -5.13 17.36 -19.15
N LEU A 6 -5.77 16.84 -18.11
CA LEU A 6 -6.06 17.58 -16.88
C LEU A 6 -4.80 17.60 -16.01
N GLU A 7 -4.29 18.80 -15.71
CA GLU A 7 -3.07 18.96 -14.91
C GLU A 7 -3.36 19.12 -13.41
N ASP A 8 -4.38 19.88 -13.05
CA ASP A 8 -4.70 20.16 -11.63
C ASP A 8 -6.17 20.55 -11.42
N LEU A 9 -6.64 20.44 -10.18
CA LEU A 9 -7.97 20.83 -9.74
C LEU A 9 -7.89 21.57 -8.41
N ARG A 10 -8.41 22.81 -8.37
CA ARG A 10 -8.68 23.50 -7.11
C ARG A 10 -10.05 23.11 -6.58
N ILE A 11 -10.08 22.31 -5.50
CA ILE A 11 -11.33 21.88 -4.87
C ILE A 11 -11.75 22.86 -3.77
N PRO A 12 -12.99 23.41 -3.76
CA PRO A 12 -13.46 24.32 -2.73
C PRO A 12 -13.57 23.67 -1.34
N VAL A 13 -13.32 24.45 -0.28
CA VAL A 13 -13.42 24.00 1.11
C VAL A 13 -14.82 23.46 1.44
N ALA A 14 -15.87 24.08 0.92
CA ALA A 14 -17.25 23.62 1.10
C ALA A 14 -17.46 22.19 0.59
N TYR A 15 -16.76 21.80 -0.48
CA TYR A 15 -16.82 20.46 -1.04
C TYR A 15 -15.88 19.49 -0.31
N ILE A 16 -14.63 19.88 -0.01
CA ILE A 16 -13.69 19.01 0.73
C ILE A 16 -14.29 18.56 2.08
N LYS A 17 -15.02 19.45 2.77
CA LYS A 17 -15.64 19.16 4.06
C LYS A 17 -16.78 18.15 4.02
N THR A 18 -17.26 17.74 2.85
CA THR A 18 -18.26 16.66 2.73
C THR A 18 -17.64 15.27 2.75
N PHE A 19 -16.31 15.14 2.75
CA PHE A 19 -15.59 13.87 2.77
C PHE A 19 -14.95 13.62 4.13
N GLN A 20 -14.86 12.35 4.53
CA GLN A 20 -14.25 11.96 5.80
C GLN A 20 -12.72 12.14 5.82
N GLY A 21 -12.07 12.05 4.66
CA GLY A 21 -10.62 12.02 4.55
C GLY A 21 -10.01 10.67 4.97
N PRO A 22 -8.68 10.61 5.15
CA PRO A 22 -7.99 9.38 5.52
C PRO A 22 -8.38 8.88 6.92
N PRO A 23 -8.59 7.57 7.13
CA PRO A 23 -9.01 7.03 8.43
C PRO A 23 -7.93 7.13 9.53
N HIS A 24 -6.64 7.16 9.16
CA HIS A 24 -5.53 7.26 10.11
C HIS A 24 -4.59 8.42 9.79
N GLY A 25 -4.27 8.64 8.52
CA GLY A 25 -3.23 9.60 8.13
C GLY A 25 -1.84 9.19 8.66
N ILE A 26 -0.82 10.00 8.32
CA ILE A 26 0.59 9.67 8.58
C ILE A 26 0.87 9.54 10.09
N GLN A 27 0.30 10.43 10.90
CA GLN A 27 0.59 10.49 12.33
C GLN A 27 0.11 9.22 13.05
N VAL A 28 -1.18 8.90 12.93
CA VAL A 28 -1.76 7.73 13.62
C VAL A 28 -1.15 6.42 13.10
N GLU A 29 -0.83 6.33 11.80
CA GLU A 29 -0.16 5.15 11.26
C GLU A 29 1.24 4.95 11.87
N ARG A 30 2.03 6.02 12.02
CA ARG A 30 3.34 5.96 12.68
C ARG A 30 3.24 5.62 14.16
N ASP A 31 2.25 6.15 14.85
CA ASP A 31 2.00 5.87 16.26
C ASP A 31 1.62 4.40 16.49
N LYS A 32 0.76 3.86 15.62
CA LYS A 32 0.40 2.43 15.67
C LYS A 32 1.59 1.50 15.42
N LEU A 33 2.55 1.91 14.61
CA LEU A 33 3.74 1.12 14.27
C LEU A 33 4.92 1.35 15.20
N ASN A 34 4.88 2.40 16.04
CA ASN A 34 6.01 2.89 16.83
C ASN A 34 7.29 3.09 15.98
N LYS A 35 7.15 3.71 14.80
CA LYS A 35 8.24 3.91 13.83
C LYS A 35 8.33 5.37 13.37
N TYR A 36 9.40 6.03 13.77
CA TYR A 36 9.63 7.46 13.56
C TYR A 36 10.99 7.75 12.91
N GLY A 37 11.15 8.95 12.37
CA GLY A 37 12.45 9.45 11.89
C GLY A 37 12.99 8.77 10.63
N ARG A 38 12.27 7.79 10.05
CA ARG A 38 12.65 7.11 8.81
C ARG A 38 11.45 6.79 7.91
N PRO A 39 11.68 6.58 6.60
CA PRO A 39 10.71 5.95 5.70
C PRO A 39 10.33 4.54 6.17
N LEU A 40 9.11 4.12 5.81
CA LEU A 40 8.66 2.74 6.00
C LEU A 40 9.05 1.94 4.76
N LEU A 41 9.63 0.75 4.96
CA LEU A 41 10.10 -0.13 3.90
C LEU A 41 9.06 -1.22 3.65
N GLY A 42 8.71 -1.45 2.37
CA GLY A 42 7.80 -2.52 1.99
C GLY A 42 8.15 -3.14 0.65
N CYS A 43 7.65 -4.34 0.39
CA CYS A 43 7.79 -5.03 -0.89
C CYS A 43 6.47 -5.68 -1.35
N THR A 44 6.34 -5.87 -2.66
CA THR A 44 5.32 -6.75 -3.24
C THR A 44 5.92 -8.15 -3.38
N ILE A 45 5.21 -9.19 -2.94
CA ILE A 45 5.71 -10.57 -3.06
C ILE A 45 5.79 -10.97 -4.54
N LYS A 46 6.87 -11.71 -4.89
CA LYS A 46 7.13 -12.20 -6.23
C LYS A 46 7.40 -13.72 -6.21
N PRO A 47 7.12 -14.46 -7.31
CA PRO A 47 6.55 -14.00 -8.58
C PRO A 47 5.13 -13.47 -8.44
N LYS A 48 4.68 -12.71 -9.45
CA LYS A 48 3.40 -12.00 -9.44
C LYS A 48 2.20 -12.92 -9.17
N LEU A 49 2.19 -14.12 -9.75
CA LEU A 49 1.17 -15.17 -9.54
C LEU A 49 1.83 -16.54 -9.45
N GLY A 50 1.10 -17.53 -8.96
CA GLY A 50 1.52 -18.95 -8.99
C GLY A 50 2.27 -19.43 -7.75
N LEU A 51 2.41 -18.60 -6.71
CA LEU A 51 2.84 -19.09 -5.40
C LEU A 51 1.66 -19.75 -4.69
N SER A 52 1.86 -20.97 -4.19
CA SER A 52 0.95 -21.55 -3.21
C SER A 52 0.96 -20.74 -1.91
N ALA A 53 -0.14 -20.77 -1.16
CA ALA A 53 -0.26 -20.03 0.11
C ALA A 53 0.88 -20.32 1.10
N LYS A 54 1.38 -21.56 1.14
CA LYS A 54 2.52 -21.94 1.98
C LYS A 54 3.81 -21.21 1.59
N ASN A 55 4.13 -21.19 0.30
CA ASN A 55 5.33 -20.52 -0.18
C ASN A 55 5.20 -19.00 -0.11
N TYR A 56 3.98 -18.48 -0.33
CA TYR A 56 3.66 -17.08 -0.12
C TYR A 56 3.93 -16.64 1.33
N GLY A 57 3.43 -17.40 2.31
CA GLY A 57 3.68 -17.13 3.73
C GLY A 57 5.16 -17.20 4.11
N ARG A 58 5.93 -18.12 3.50
CA ARG A 58 7.39 -18.17 3.68
C ARG A 58 8.07 -16.90 3.15
N ALA A 59 7.70 -16.44 1.96
CA ALA A 59 8.27 -15.21 1.40
C ALA A 59 7.95 -13.98 2.27
N VAL A 60 6.71 -13.87 2.76
CA VAL A 60 6.30 -12.82 3.72
C VAL A 60 7.16 -12.87 4.98
N TYR A 61 7.32 -14.05 5.57
CA TYR A 61 8.11 -14.23 6.79
C TYR A 61 9.57 -13.77 6.62
N GLU A 62 10.25 -14.23 5.57
CA GLU A 62 11.66 -13.89 5.32
C GLU A 62 11.84 -12.38 5.07
N CYS A 63 10.92 -11.75 4.33
CA CYS A 63 10.96 -10.31 4.07
C CYS A 63 10.80 -9.48 5.35
N LEU A 64 9.83 -9.81 6.21
CA LEU A 64 9.60 -9.09 7.46
C LEU A 64 10.74 -9.33 8.46
N ARG A 65 11.21 -10.57 8.57
CA ARG A 65 12.38 -10.91 9.41
C ARG A 65 13.65 -10.20 8.91
N GLY A 66 13.79 -10.04 7.60
CA GLY A 66 14.89 -9.33 6.96
C GLY A 66 14.90 -7.81 7.18
N GLY A 67 13.87 -7.25 7.82
CA GLY A 67 13.84 -5.84 8.23
C GLY A 67 12.87 -4.96 7.46
N LEU A 68 12.03 -5.51 6.57
CA LEU A 68 10.92 -4.75 6.00
C LEU A 68 9.84 -4.49 7.05
N ASP A 69 9.18 -3.33 6.94
CA ASP A 69 8.06 -2.99 7.80
C ASP A 69 6.77 -3.65 7.32
N PHE A 70 6.64 -3.86 6.01
CA PHE A 70 5.45 -4.43 5.36
C PHE A 70 5.79 -5.32 4.18
N THR A 71 4.83 -6.17 3.84
CA THR A 71 4.73 -6.83 2.54
C THR A 71 3.32 -6.61 2.00
N LYS A 72 3.14 -6.72 0.68
CA LYS A 72 1.81 -6.69 0.07
C LYS A 72 1.65 -7.74 -1.02
N ASP A 73 0.40 -8.11 -1.23
CA ASP A 73 -0.05 -8.87 -2.39
C ASP A 73 0.17 -8.08 -3.68
N ASP A 74 0.48 -8.76 -4.77
CA ASP A 74 0.44 -8.14 -6.09
C ASP A 74 -1.01 -7.81 -6.45
N GLU A 75 -1.27 -6.74 -7.22
CA GLU A 75 -2.63 -6.23 -7.42
C GLU A 75 -3.57 -7.20 -8.16
N ASN A 76 -3.01 -8.24 -8.77
CA ASN A 76 -3.77 -9.30 -9.43
C ASN A 76 -3.87 -10.60 -8.62
N VAL A 77 -3.29 -10.69 -7.42
CA VAL A 77 -3.50 -11.82 -6.50
C VAL A 77 -4.85 -11.64 -5.81
N ASN A 78 -5.72 -12.64 -5.93
CA ASN A 78 -7.03 -12.65 -5.28
C ASN A 78 -7.36 -14.05 -4.75
N SER A 79 -8.21 -14.81 -5.44
CA SER A 79 -8.53 -16.18 -5.10
C SER A 79 -8.52 -17.01 -6.38
N GLN A 80 -7.36 -17.58 -6.69
CA GLN A 80 -7.12 -18.35 -7.91
C GLN A 80 -6.87 -19.84 -7.63
N PRO A 81 -6.96 -20.71 -8.65
CA PRO A 81 -6.84 -22.16 -8.46
C PRO A 81 -5.46 -22.72 -8.03
N PHE A 82 -4.39 -21.92 -8.11
CA PHE A 82 -3.02 -22.36 -7.83
C PHE A 82 -2.65 -22.34 -6.34
#